data_AF-E1QLN1-F1
#
_entry.id   AF-E1QLN1-F1
#
_cell.length_a   1.000
_cell.length_b   1.000
_cell.length_c   1.000
_cell.angle_alpha   90.00
_cell.angle_beta   90.00
_cell.angle_gamma   90.00
#
_symmetry.space_group_name_H-M   'P 1'
#
loop_
_entity.id
_entity.type
_entity.pdbx_description
1 polymer ?
#
loop_
_entity_poly.entity_id
_entity_poly.type
_entity_poly.pdbx_seq_one_letter_code
_entity_poly.pdbx_strand_id
1 'polypeptide(L)'
;MPKFSHRFIETLDGFIAFGLDRATDQEAVNAYLQMFSDDDCMAAILPRMSDEELGHVFDLVSRLLRRHFDEDEYHALFLKEPHAH
;
A
#
# COMPACT_ATOMS: atom_id res chain seq x y z
N MET A 1 2.95 18.06 13.55
CA MET A 1 3.51 17.01 12.65
C MET A 1 2.34 16.19 12.14
N PRO A 2 2.34 15.76 10.87
CA PRO A 2 1.29 14.87 10.35
C PRO A 2 1.24 13.59 11.20
N LYS A 3 0.05 13.00 11.32
CA LYS A 3 -0.17 11.78 12.13
C LYS A 3 0.31 10.54 11.39
N PHE A 4 0.30 10.58 10.07
CA PHE A 4 0.71 9.50 9.18
C PHE A 4 1.77 9.98 8.20
N SER A 5 2.63 9.07 7.73
CA SER A 5 3.60 9.36 6.65
C SER A 5 2.93 9.64 5.29
N HIS A 6 1.67 9.23 5.13
CA HIS A 6 0.92 9.35 3.88
C HIS A 6 -0.31 10.27 4.00
N ARG A 7 -0.66 10.92 2.87
CA ARG A 7 -1.64 12.01 2.85
C ARG A 7 -3.10 11.57 2.73
N PHE A 8 -3.41 10.47 2.02
CA PHE A 8 -4.80 10.13 1.73
C PHE A 8 -5.57 9.86 3.02
N ILE A 9 -4.98 9.12 3.96
CA ILE A 9 -5.59 8.83 5.25
C ILE A 9 -5.84 10.08 6.11
N GLU A 10 -5.04 11.14 5.96
CA GLU A 10 -5.28 12.41 6.66
C GLU A 10 -6.44 13.21 6.05
N THR A 11 -6.75 12.98 4.79
CA THR A 11 -7.79 13.71 4.04
C THR A 11 -9.07 12.90 3.82
N LEU A 12 -9.06 11.62 4.19
CA LEU A 12 -10.23 10.76 4.08
C LEU A 12 -11.31 11.25 5.04
N ASP A 13 -12.43 11.69 4.49
CA ASP A 13 -13.61 12.08 5.25
C ASP A 13 -14.59 10.89 5.33
N GLY A 14 -15.20 10.67 6.49
CA GLY A 14 -16.10 9.54 6.74
C GLY A 14 -15.45 8.32 7.40
N PHE A 15 -16.05 7.14 7.19
CA PHE A 15 -15.67 5.88 7.85
C PHE A 15 -15.13 4.87 6.83
N ILE A 16 -14.07 4.15 7.21
CA ILE A 16 -13.48 3.10 6.38
C ILE A 16 -14.39 1.86 6.41
N ALA A 17 -15.06 1.57 5.29
CA ALA A 17 -15.93 0.41 5.14
C ALA A 17 -15.56 -0.40 3.90
N PHE A 18 -15.47 -1.72 4.05
CA PHE A 18 -15.26 -2.67 2.95
C PHE A 18 -16.49 -3.56 2.80
N GLY A 19 -16.92 -3.79 1.55
CA GLY A 19 -18.06 -4.64 1.18
C GLY A 19 -19.36 -3.91 0.84
N LEU A 20 -19.36 -2.57 0.79
CA LEU A 20 -20.56 -1.77 0.45
C LEU A 20 -20.67 -1.54 -1.06
N ASP A 21 -19.64 -0.93 -1.64
CA ASP A 21 -19.50 -0.74 -3.08
C ASP A 21 -18.03 -0.63 -3.50
N ARG A 22 -17.80 -0.68 -4.82
CA ARG A 22 -16.46 -0.68 -5.40
C ARG A 22 -15.65 0.58 -5.05
N ALA A 23 -16.28 1.74 -4.96
CA ALA A 23 -15.59 2.98 -4.65
C ALA A 23 -15.14 2.97 -3.18
N THR A 24 -16.04 2.63 -2.26
CA THR A 24 -15.70 2.50 -0.84
C THR A 24 -14.66 1.42 -0.57
N ASP A 25 -14.68 0.32 -1.34
CA ASP A 25 -13.66 -0.74 -1.22
C ASP A 25 -12.27 -0.25 -1.63
N GLN A 26 -12.19 0.55 -2.69
CA GLN A 26 -10.92 1.14 -3.12
C GLN A 26 -10.37 2.13 -2.09
N GLU A 27 -11.24 2.96 -1.53
CA GLU A 27 -10.88 3.87 -0.44
C GLU A 27 -10.42 3.11 0.80
N ALA A 28 -11.12 2.04 1.17
CA ALA A 28 -10.76 1.21 2.31
C ALA A 28 -9.41 0.52 2.13
N VAL A 29 -9.14 -0.06 0.95
CA VAL A 29 -7.84 -0.66 0.65
C VAL A 29 -6.72 0.39 0.68
N ASN A 30 -6.93 1.57 0.10
CA ASN A 30 -5.94 2.65 0.12
C ASN A 30 -5.65 3.12 1.56
N ALA A 31 -6.70 3.33 2.36
CA ALA A 31 -6.59 3.72 3.76
C ALA A 31 -5.80 2.69 4.58
N TYR A 32 -6.15 1.41 4.46
CA TYR A 32 -5.48 0.33 5.18
C TYR A 32 -4.01 0.20 4.79
N LEU A 33 -3.69 0.31 3.49
CA LEU A 33 -2.31 0.24 3.04
C LEU A 33 -1.48 1.40 3.59
N GLN A 34 -2.01 2.63 3.60
CA GLN A 34 -1.30 3.78 4.17
C GLN A 34 -1.14 3.71 5.69
N MET A 35 -2.16 3.23 6.41
CA MET A 35 -2.06 3.03 7.85
C MET A 35 -1.07 1.92 8.20
N PHE A 36 -1.02 0.85 7.38
CA PHE A 36 -0.11 -0.27 7.57
C PHE A 36 1.33 0.10 7.23
N SER A 37 1.56 0.85 6.15
CA SER A 37 2.89 1.28 5.71
C SER A 37 3.43 2.51 6.44
N ASP A 38 2.73 3.00 7.46
CA ASP A 38 3.25 4.03 8.36
C ASP A 38 4.55 3.53 9.05
N ASP A 39 5.54 4.42 9.19
CA ASP A 39 6.90 4.05 9.61
C ASP A 39 6.90 3.40 11.00
N ASP A 40 6.13 3.93 11.95
CA ASP A 40 6.05 3.39 13.31
C ASP A 40 5.30 2.04 13.34
N CYS A 41 4.29 1.89 12.48
CA CYS A 41 3.56 0.62 12.32
C CYS A 41 4.49 -0.47 11.77
N MET A 42 5.21 -0.18 10.68
CA MET A 42 6.14 -1.10 10.03
C MET A 42 7.30 -1.50 10.95
N ALA A 43 7.86 -0.55 11.68
CA ALA A 43 8.91 -0.82 12.68
C ALA A 43 8.45 -1.77 13.78
N ALA A 44 7.16 -1.75 14.13
CA ALA A 44 6.59 -2.62 15.16
C ALA A 44 6.14 -3.99 14.64
N ILE A 45 5.56 -4.06 13.44
CA ILE A 45 4.91 -5.27 12.92
C ILE A 45 5.86 -6.20 12.17
N LEU A 46 6.80 -5.66 11.38
CA LEU A 46 7.72 -6.50 10.58
C LEU A 46 8.52 -7.50 11.42
N PRO A 47 9.10 -7.14 12.59
CA PRO A 47 9.83 -8.10 13.41
C PRO A 47 8.95 -9.19 14.07
N ARG A 48 7.62 -9.02 14.04
CA ARG A 48 6.64 -9.96 14.61
C ARG A 48 6.09 -10.94 13.59
N MET A 49 6.24 -10.63 12.30
CA MET A 49 5.85 -11.52 11.20
C MET A 49 6.84 -12.68 11.08
N SER A 50 6.33 -13.86 10.83
CA SER A 50 7.12 -15.01 10.38
C SER A 50 7.64 -14.80 8.96
N ASP A 51 8.66 -15.56 8.56
CA ASP A 51 9.18 -15.56 7.18
C ASP A 51 8.08 -15.88 6.15
N GLU A 52 7.12 -16.73 6.51
CA GLU A 52 5.97 -17.06 5.66
C GLU A 52 5.06 -15.84 5.47
N GLU A 53 4.71 -15.12 6.54
CA GLU A 53 3.88 -13.92 6.47
C GLU A 53 4.58 -12.80 5.68
N LEU A 54 5.87 -12.59 5.89
CA LEU A 54 6.68 -11.66 5.09
C LEU A 54 6.63 -12.03 3.60
N GLY A 55 6.79 -13.32 3.29
CA GLY A 55 6.68 -13.84 1.93
C GLY A 55 5.31 -13.58 1.31
N HIS A 56 4.22 -13.77 2.05
CA HIS A 56 2.86 -13.53 1.58
C HIS A 56 2.58 -12.06 1.24
N VAL A 57 3.04 -11.13 2.07
CA VAL A 57 2.91 -9.69 1.80
C VAL A 57 3.69 -9.32 0.54
N PHE A 58 4.94 -9.76 0.43
CA PHE A 58 5.78 -9.49 -0.74
C PHE A 58 5.18 -10.05 -2.03
N ASP A 59 4.69 -11.29 -2.01
CA ASP A 59 4.08 -11.95 -3.17
C ASP A 59 2.79 -11.24 -3.60
N LEU A 60 1.91 -10.88 -2.66
CA LEU A 60 0.67 -10.18 -2.96
C LEU A 60 0.94 -8.85 -3.69
N VAL A 61 1.82 -8.02 -3.13
CA VAL A 61 2.17 -6.72 -3.74
C VAL A 61 2.83 -6.92 -5.10
N SER A 62 3.80 -7.83 -5.19
CA SER A 62 4.51 -8.13 -6.43
C SER A 62 3.58 -8.62 -7.55
N ARG A 63 2.63 -9.49 -7.24
CA ARG A 63 1.66 -9.99 -8.22
C ARG A 63 0.69 -8.91 -8.69
N LEU A 64 0.26 -8.00 -7.81
CA LEU A 64 -0.60 -6.88 -8.20
C LEU A 64 0.13 -5.91 -9.13
N LEU A 65 1.38 -5.55 -8.80
CA LEU A 65 2.21 -4.69 -9.66
C LEU A 65 2.40 -5.31 -11.05
N ARG A 66 2.86 -6.56 -11.13
CA ARG A 66 3.06 -7.26 -12.41
C ARG A 66 1.80 -7.42 -13.24
N ARG A 67 0.64 -7.51 -12.60
CA ARG A 67 -0.64 -7.71 -13.30
C ARG A 67 -1.19 -6.41 -13.87
N HIS A 68 -0.89 -5.28 -13.24
CA HIS A 68 -1.59 -4.02 -13.51
C HIS A 68 -0.69 -2.92 -14.06
N PHE A 69 0.63 -2.99 -13.87
CA PHE A 69 1.58 -2.04 -14.41
C PHE A 69 2.38 -2.67 -15.55
N ASP A 70 2.61 -1.89 -16.59
CA ASP A 70 3.70 -2.17 -17.53
C ASP A 70 5.07 -1.76 -16.94
N GLU A 71 6.13 -1.95 -17.72
CA GLU A 71 7.51 -1.68 -17.30
C GLU A 71 7.72 -0.19 -16.95
N ASP A 72 7.19 0.71 -17.78
CA ASP A 72 7.31 2.16 -17.60
C ASP A 72 6.55 2.61 -16.34
N GLU A 73 5.32 2.12 -16.14
CA GLU A 73 4.51 2.40 -14.95
C GLU A 73 5.17 1.87 -13.67
N TYR A 74 5.76 0.66 -13.71
CA TYR A 74 6.47 0.10 -12.56
C TYR A 74 7.67 0.97 -12.16
N HIS A 75 8.49 1.39 -13.12
CA HIS A 75 9.64 2.25 -12.87
C HIS A 75 9.21 3.63 -12.35
N ALA A 76 8.30 4.30 -13.04
CA ALA A 76 7.90 5.67 -12.70
C ALA A 76 7.09 5.76 -11.40
N LEU A 77 6.16 4.82 -11.17
CA LEU A 77 5.21 4.89 -10.06
C LEU A 77 5.67 4.14 -8.82
N PHE A 78 6.31 2.97 -8.96
CA PHE A 78 6.71 2.15 -7.82
C PHE A 78 8.18 2.41 -7.41
N LEU A 79 9.12 2.30 -8.35
CA LEU A 79 10.55 2.54 -8.05
C LEU A 79 10.88 4.03 -7.92
N LYS A 80 10.05 4.91 -8.50
CA LYS A 80 10.29 6.37 -8.60
C LYS A 80 11.58 6.68 -9.36
N GLU A 81 11.92 5.83 -10.33
CA GLU A 81 13.09 5.98 -11.19
C GLU A 81 12.65 6.03 -12.66
N PRO A 82 13.27 6.87 -13.50
CA PRO A 82 12.99 6.85 -14.93
C PRO A 82 13.45 5.52 -15.55
N HIS A 83 12.66 4.98 -16.48
CA HIS A 83 13.06 3.81 -17.24
C HIS A 83 14.25 4.19 -18.13
N ALA A 84 15.43 3.63 -17.86
CA ALA A 84 16.58 3.80 -18.73
C ALA A 84 16.40 2.86 -19.94
N HIS A 85 16.27 3.44 -21.13
CA HIS A 85 16.32 2.69 -22.39
C HIS A 85 17.74 2.18 -22.69
#